data_AF-A0A134BD77-F1
#
_entry.id   AF-A0A134BD77-F1
#
_cell.length_a   1.000
_cell.length_b   1.000
_cell.length_c   1.000
_cell.angle_alpha   90.00
_cell.angle_beta   90.00
_cell.angle_gamma   90.00
#
_symmetry.space_group_name_H-M   'P 1'
#
loop_
_entity.id
_entity.type
_entity.pdbx_description
1 polymer ?
#
loop_
_entity_poly.entity_id
_entity_poly.type
_entity_poly.pdbx_seq_one_letter_code
_entity_poly.pdbx_strand_id
1 'polypeptide(L)'
;MYTGPRSNKPGRPKTLDGKINYKKLDLTRMAKMHIEGLEGTAYTLIAYSKTLKQKVRLVIWVMPNSKHKLFFSTKTSMSGEEVLRTYRSRFQIEFCFRDAKQYTGLAHCQARNKNQLDFSYNASFASQYVAKVMMKENGLPYSIASFKELMASTYIAKLIFDRCRSIPNRKFISHTIKELFGWHRKAA
;
A
#
# COMPACT_ATOMS: atom_id res chain seq x y z
N MET A 1 23.07 -19.74 -0.06
CA MET A 1 24.13 -19.55 -1.07
C MET A 1 25.33 -20.37 -0.65
N TYR A 2 26.14 -20.88 -1.59
CA TYR A 2 27.40 -21.53 -1.24
C TYR A 2 28.42 -20.48 -0.78
N THR A 3 28.95 -20.66 0.43
CA THR A 3 29.96 -19.79 1.05
C THR A 3 31.22 -20.57 1.48
N GLY A 4 31.30 -21.85 1.10
CA GLY A 4 32.43 -22.71 1.42
C GLY A 4 33.62 -22.55 0.47
N PRO A 5 34.73 -23.25 0.73
CA PRO A 5 35.93 -23.18 -0.10
C PRO A 5 35.67 -23.70 -1.52
N ARG A 6 36.37 -23.15 -2.51
CA ARG A 6 36.25 -23.61 -3.89
C ARG A 6 36.70 -25.07 -3.99
N SER A 7 35.95 -25.90 -4.71
CA SER A 7 36.44 -27.24 -5.04
C SER A 7 37.60 -27.13 -6.02
N ASN A 8 38.69 -27.86 -5.81
CA ASN A 8 39.82 -27.98 -6.74
C ASN A 8 39.48 -28.75 -8.05
N LYS A 9 38.20 -28.87 -8.39
CA LYS A 9 37.73 -29.53 -9.60
C LYS A 9 37.66 -28.50 -10.76
N PRO A 10 38.00 -28.90 -11.99
CA PRO A 10 37.87 -28.02 -13.16
C PRO A 10 36.40 -27.62 -13.38
N GLY A 11 36.18 -26.37 -13.81
CA GLY A 11 34.86 -25.82 -14.15
C GLY A 11 34.40 -24.64 -13.29
N ARG A 12 33.14 -24.23 -13.51
CA ARG A 12 32.51 -23.09 -12.81
C ARG A 12 32.41 -23.38 -11.30
N PRO A 13 32.83 -22.46 -10.42
CA PRO A 13 32.66 -22.62 -8.98
C PRO A 13 31.20 -22.85 -8.59
N LYS A 14 30.98 -23.71 -7.58
CA LYS A 14 29.67 -23.95 -6.99
C LYS A 14 29.13 -22.64 -6.39
N THR A 15 27.93 -22.25 -6.77
CA THR A 15 27.27 -21.03 -6.26
C THR A 15 26.06 -21.33 -5.37
N LEU A 16 25.39 -22.46 -5.62
CA LEU A 16 24.20 -22.89 -4.89
C LEU A 16 24.53 -24.04 -3.95
N ASP A 17 23.91 -24.05 -2.78
CA ASP A 17 24.26 -25.00 -1.73
C ASP A 17 23.03 -25.70 -1.17
N GLY A 18 22.43 -26.52 -2.02
CA GLY A 18 21.22 -27.27 -1.69
C GLY A 18 19.94 -26.45 -1.72
N LYS A 19 18.82 -27.14 -1.50
CA LYS A 19 17.49 -26.55 -1.36
C LYS A 19 17.21 -26.28 0.12
N ILE A 20 16.45 -25.22 0.39
CA ILE A 20 15.98 -24.93 1.75
C ILE A 20 14.90 -25.96 2.11
N ASN A 21 15.14 -26.75 3.16
CA ASN A 21 14.15 -27.67 3.69
C ASN A 21 13.26 -26.95 4.72
N TYR A 22 11.98 -26.78 4.39
CA TYR A 22 11.03 -26.08 5.25
C TYR A 22 10.60 -26.91 6.47
N LYS A 23 10.71 -28.24 6.45
CA LYS A 23 10.37 -29.08 7.61
C LYS A 23 11.47 -29.07 8.67
N LYS A 24 12.71 -28.84 8.24
CA LYS A 24 13.90 -28.79 9.08
C LYS A 24 14.79 -27.65 8.63
N LEU A 25 14.49 -26.45 9.12
CA LEU A 25 15.25 -25.25 8.80
C LEU A 25 16.66 -25.35 9.40
N ASP A 26 17.66 -25.07 8.57
CA ASP A 26 19.03 -24.92 9.03
C ASP A 26 19.24 -23.50 9.57
N LEU A 27 19.03 -23.35 10.87
CA LEU A 27 19.07 -22.06 11.56
C LEU A 27 20.49 -21.46 11.60
N THR A 28 21.54 -22.28 11.43
CA THR A 28 22.94 -21.80 11.44
C THR A 28 23.25 -20.85 10.28
N ARG A 29 22.46 -20.93 9.21
CA ARG A 29 22.63 -20.16 7.97
C ARG A 29 21.66 -18.98 7.86
N MET A 30 20.91 -18.72 8.93
CA MET A 30 19.84 -17.73 8.97
C MET A 30 20.07 -16.76 10.11
N ALA A 31 19.85 -15.47 9.84
CA ALA A 31 19.79 -14.48 10.90
C ALA A 31 18.37 -14.48 11.48
N LYS A 32 18.25 -14.71 12.80
CA LYS A 32 16.99 -14.55 13.52
C LYS A 32 16.63 -13.07 13.57
N MET A 33 15.35 -12.78 13.41
CA MET A 33 14.80 -11.43 13.50
C MET A 33 13.66 -11.43 14.52
N HIS A 34 13.61 -10.39 15.34
CA HIS A 34 12.47 -10.12 16.19
C HIS A 34 11.57 -9.10 15.50
N ILE A 35 10.26 -9.31 15.52
CA ILE A 35 9.30 -8.35 14.99
C ILE A 35 8.32 -8.03 16.11
N GLU A 36 8.34 -6.78 16.53
CA GLU A 36 7.51 -6.29 17.61
C GLU A 36 6.01 -6.46 17.28
N GLY A 37 5.24 -6.90 18.28
CA GLY A 37 3.79 -7.08 18.16
C GLY A 37 3.35 -8.24 17.25
N LEU A 38 4.25 -9.15 16.89
CA LEU A 38 3.93 -10.33 16.09
C LEU A 38 4.35 -11.62 16.77
N GLU A 39 3.40 -12.56 16.84
CA GLU A 39 3.68 -13.91 17.31
C GLU A 39 4.53 -14.70 16.32
N GLY A 40 5.35 -15.60 16.86
CA GLY A 40 6.25 -16.46 16.08
C GLY A 40 7.66 -15.89 15.94
N THR A 41 8.49 -16.61 15.18
CA THR A 41 9.90 -16.23 14.97
C THR A 41 10.18 -16.07 13.48
N ALA A 42 10.84 -14.98 13.10
CA ALA A 42 11.26 -14.75 11.73
C ALA A 42 12.75 -14.97 11.55
N TYR A 43 13.11 -15.43 10.37
CA TYR A 43 14.47 -15.69 9.95
C TYR A 43 14.71 -15.07 8.59
N THR A 44 15.92 -14.56 8.35
CA THR A 44 16.31 -14.02 7.05
C THR A 44 17.63 -14.57 6.54
N LEU A 45 17.74 -14.67 5.23
CA LEU A 45 18.93 -15.09 4.51
C LEU A 45 18.88 -14.64 3.06
N ILE A 46 20.02 -14.72 2.37
CA ILE A 46 20.08 -14.60 0.91
C ILE A 46 19.93 -15.98 0.29
N ALA A 47 18.86 -16.15 -0.49
CA ALA A 47 18.54 -17.36 -1.23
C ALA A 47 18.61 -17.11 -2.75
N TYR A 48 18.69 -18.18 -3.54
CA TYR A 48 18.54 -18.08 -4.99
C TYR A 48 17.15 -18.55 -5.38
N SER A 49 16.40 -17.71 -6.10
CA SER A 49 15.11 -18.08 -6.65
C SER A 49 15.30 -18.76 -8.00
N LYS A 50 14.88 -20.03 -8.11
CA LYS A 50 14.95 -20.77 -9.39
C LYS A 50 14.04 -20.13 -10.46
N THR A 51 12.84 -19.70 -10.06
CA THR A 51 11.86 -19.09 -10.96
C THR A 51 12.33 -17.74 -11.48
N LEU A 52 12.89 -16.89 -10.61
CA LEU A 52 13.35 -15.55 -10.98
C LEU A 52 14.80 -15.52 -11.50
N LYS A 53 15.50 -16.66 -11.44
CA LYS A 53 16.92 -16.82 -11.83
C LYS A 53 17.86 -15.78 -11.20
N GLN A 54 17.59 -15.40 -9.94
CA GLN A 54 18.37 -14.36 -9.26
C GLN A 54 18.42 -14.56 -7.74
N LYS A 55 19.31 -13.82 -7.09
CA LYS A 55 19.41 -13.76 -5.62
C LYS A 55 18.22 -12.98 -5.06
N VAL A 56 17.69 -13.43 -3.94
CA VAL A 56 16.60 -12.75 -3.21
C VAL A 56 16.94 -12.69 -1.73
N ARG A 57 16.53 -11.60 -1.08
CA ARG A 57 16.38 -11.55 0.37
C ARG A 57 15.14 -12.37 0.71
N LEU A 58 15.31 -13.50 1.38
CA LEU A 58 14.22 -14.35 1.83
C LEU A 58 13.98 -14.11 3.32
N VAL A 59 12.70 -14.06 3.68
CA VAL A 59 12.22 -14.03 5.06
C VAL A 59 11.29 -15.22 5.24
N ILE A 60 11.57 -16.01 6.27
CA ILE A 60 10.79 -17.17 6.68
C ILE A 60 10.23 -16.85 8.05
N TRP A 61 8.90 -16.69 8.13
CA TRP A 61 8.21 -16.46 9.39
C TRP A 61 7.53 -17.74 9.84
N VAL A 62 8.02 -18.29 10.95
CA VAL A 62 7.51 -19.48 11.62
C VAL A 62 6.46 -19.04 12.63
N MET A 63 5.20 -19.36 12.35
CA MET A 63 4.07 -19.05 13.23
C MET A 63 4.00 -20.04 14.41
N PRO A 64 3.31 -19.72 15.51
CA PRO A 64 3.16 -20.63 16.67
C PRO A 64 2.55 -21.99 16.32
N ASN A 65 1.70 -22.06 15.29
CA ASN A 65 1.10 -23.30 14.79
C ASN A 65 2.00 -24.07 13.80
N SER A 66 3.30 -23.79 13.78
CA SER A 66 4.30 -24.39 12.88
C SER A 66 4.05 -24.14 11.39
N LYS A 67 3.11 -23.27 11.00
CA LYS A 67 2.95 -22.84 9.60
C LYS A 67 4.02 -21.81 9.25
N HIS A 68 4.56 -21.93 8.05
CA HIS A 68 5.59 -21.03 7.54
C HIS A 68 4.99 -20.05 6.54
N LYS A 69 5.27 -18.76 6.72
CA LYS A 69 4.99 -17.70 5.73
C LYS A 69 6.29 -17.25 5.10
N LEU A 70 6.31 -17.14 3.78
CA LEU A 70 7.49 -16.77 3.01
C LEU A 70 7.29 -15.38 2.40
N PHE A 71 8.28 -14.52 2.57
CA PHE A 71 8.33 -13.19 1.96
C PHE A 71 9.69 -13.02 1.31
N PHE A 72 9.77 -12.34 0.18
CA PHE A 72 11.06 -12.11 -0.45
C PHE A 72 11.13 -10.79 -1.20
N SER A 73 12.34 -10.29 -1.38
CA SER A 73 12.64 -9.15 -2.24
C SER A 73 13.81 -9.48 -3.15
N THR A 74 13.76 -9.02 -4.40
CA THR A 74 14.89 -9.07 -5.34
C THR A 74 16.02 -8.12 -4.92
N LYS A 75 15.70 -7.08 -4.14
CA LYS A 75 16.69 -6.16 -3.57
C LYS A 75 17.34 -6.80 -2.34
N THR A 76 18.46 -7.49 -2.54
CA THR A 76 19.18 -8.20 -1.47
C THR A 76 19.74 -7.28 -0.39
N SER A 77 19.92 -5.99 -0.69
CA SER A 77 20.41 -4.99 0.27
C SER A 77 19.36 -4.60 1.32
N MET A 78 18.06 -4.86 1.09
CA MET A 78 17.01 -4.61 2.08
C MET A 78 17.18 -5.54 3.28
N SER A 79 16.86 -5.05 4.48
CA SER A 79 16.78 -5.89 5.67
C SER A 79 15.56 -6.81 5.59
N GLY A 80 15.58 -7.93 6.33
CA GLY A 80 14.41 -8.82 6.36
C GLY A 80 13.19 -8.16 7.03
N GLU A 81 13.40 -7.25 7.98
CA GLU A 81 12.35 -6.45 8.61
C GLU A 81 11.69 -5.50 7.61
N GLU A 82 12.48 -4.82 6.77
CA GLU A 82 11.95 -3.96 5.71
C GLU A 82 11.12 -4.75 4.72
N VAL A 83 11.59 -5.94 4.31
CA VAL A 83 10.83 -6.84 3.43
C VAL A 83 9.47 -7.14 4.07
N LEU A 84 9.44 -7.55 5.33
CA LEU A 84 8.19 -7.88 6.00
C LEU A 84 7.27 -6.65 6.15
N ARG A 85 7.82 -5.49 6.52
CA ARG A 85 7.08 -4.23 6.64
C ARG A 85 6.42 -3.84 5.32
N THR A 86 7.12 -3.99 4.19
CA THR A 86 6.57 -3.76 2.86
C THR A 86 5.43 -4.73 2.52
N TYR A 87 5.58 -6.02 2.85
CA TYR A 87 4.48 -6.97 2.63
C TYR A 87 3.25 -6.68 3.50
N ARG A 88 3.45 -6.15 4.72
CA ARG A 88 2.35 -5.74 5.60
C ARG A 88 1.62 -4.51 5.08
N SER A 89 2.32 -3.54 4.49
CA SER A 89 1.68 -2.37 3.89
C SER A 89 0.93 -2.69 2.59
N ARG A 90 1.16 -3.86 1.98
CA ARG A 90 0.50 -4.28 0.73
C ARG A 90 -1.03 -4.26 0.80
N PHE A 91 -1.62 -4.50 1.97
CA PHE A 91 -3.08 -4.46 2.13
C PHE A 91 -3.67 -3.07 1.84
N GLN A 92 -2.85 -2.02 1.82
CA GLN A 92 -3.29 -0.67 1.46
C GLN A 92 -3.92 -0.59 0.06
N ILE A 93 -3.47 -1.41 -0.89
CA ILE A 93 -4.03 -1.44 -2.25
C ILE A 93 -5.49 -1.91 -2.25
N GLU A 94 -5.87 -2.80 -1.31
CA GLU A 94 -7.23 -3.33 -1.21
C GLU A 94 -8.22 -2.23 -0.80
N PHE A 95 -7.79 -1.27 0.03
CA PHE A 95 -8.62 -0.10 0.35
C PHE A 95 -8.85 0.77 -0.88
N CYS A 96 -7.83 0.98 -1.72
CA CYS A 96 -7.98 1.72 -2.98
C CYS A 96 -9.06 1.08 -3.88
N PHE A 97 -8.99 -0.24 -4.11
CA PHE A 97 -9.98 -0.94 -4.92
C PHE A 97 -11.38 -0.94 -4.29
N ARG A 98 -11.48 -1.15 -2.97
CA ARG A 98 -12.77 -1.12 -2.26
C ARG A 98 -13.43 0.23 -2.42
N ASP A 99 -12.71 1.30 -2.10
CA ASP A 99 -13.22 2.65 -2.18
C ASP A 99 -13.59 3.02 -3.63
N ALA A 100 -12.85 2.50 -4.61
CA ALA A 100 -13.10 2.81 -6.02
C ALA A 100 -14.42 2.19 -6.49
N LYS A 101 -14.65 0.93 -6.11
CA LYS A 101 -15.89 0.22 -6.39
C LYS A 101 -17.09 0.87 -5.70
N GLN A 102 -16.93 1.26 -4.45
CA GLN A 102 -18.04 1.77 -3.63
C GLN A 102 -18.40 3.23 -3.93
N TYR A 103 -17.40 4.08 -4.19
CA TYR A 103 -17.61 5.54 -4.19
C TYR A 103 -17.30 6.23 -5.51
N THR A 104 -16.42 5.68 -6.35
CA THR A 104 -16.01 6.32 -7.61
C THR A 104 -16.38 5.51 -8.85
N GLY A 105 -17.30 4.55 -8.71
CA GLY A 105 -17.96 3.87 -9.83
C GLY A 105 -17.09 2.92 -10.63
N LEU A 106 -16.02 2.35 -10.05
CA LEU A 106 -15.13 1.43 -10.76
C LEU A 106 -15.87 0.24 -11.39
N ALA A 107 -16.94 -0.22 -10.75
CA ALA A 107 -17.76 -1.35 -11.19
C ALA A 107 -19.08 -0.93 -11.88
N HIS A 108 -19.33 0.36 -12.10
CA HIS A 108 -20.60 0.85 -12.65
C HIS A 108 -20.61 0.94 -14.18
N CYS A 109 -19.44 0.99 -14.81
CA CYS A 109 -19.36 1.09 -16.27
C CYS A 109 -19.83 -0.19 -16.94
N GLN A 110 -20.85 -0.09 -17.80
CA GLN A 110 -21.39 -1.19 -18.61
C GLN A 110 -21.04 -1.07 -20.10
N ALA A 111 -20.07 -0.21 -20.44
CA ALA A 111 -19.61 -0.04 -21.80
C ALA A 111 -19.03 -1.35 -22.37
N ARG A 112 -19.20 -1.57 -23.67
CA ARG A 112 -18.63 -2.73 -24.38
C ARG A 112 -17.36 -2.38 -25.17
N ASN A 113 -17.10 -1.10 -25.39
CA ASN A 113 -15.92 -0.63 -26.09
C ASN A 113 -14.75 -0.51 -25.10
N LYS A 114 -13.59 -1.09 -25.46
CA LYS A 114 -12.36 -1.07 -24.67
C LYS A 114 -11.96 0.35 -24.24
N ASN A 115 -11.97 1.32 -25.15
CA ASN A 115 -11.51 2.67 -24.86
C ASN A 115 -12.42 3.36 -23.82
N GLN A 116 -13.71 3.06 -23.83
CA GLN A 116 -14.67 3.59 -22.88
C GLN A 116 -14.50 2.97 -21.49
N LEU A 117 -14.20 1.66 -21.44
CA LEU A 117 -13.85 0.97 -20.19
C LEU A 117 -12.56 1.52 -19.60
N ASP A 118 -11.50 1.64 -20.41
CA ASP A 118 -10.21 2.19 -20.00
C ASP A 118 -10.36 3.61 -19.44
N PHE A 119 -11.11 4.47 -20.13
CA PHE A 119 -11.44 5.81 -19.64
C PHE A 119 -12.16 5.77 -18.29
N SER A 120 -13.20 4.93 -18.16
CA SER A 120 -13.97 4.84 -16.92
C SER A 120 -13.15 4.35 -15.73
N TYR A 121 -12.27 3.36 -15.93
CA TYR A 121 -11.39 2.87 -14.87
C TYR A 121 -10.40 3.94 -14.42
N ASN A 122 -9.77 4.62 -15.38
CA ASN A 122 -8.84 5.71 -15.10
C ASN A 122 -9.53 6.87 -14.37
N ALA A 123 -10.72 7.28 -14.82
CA ALA A 123 -11.51 8.32 -14.17
C ALA A 123 -11.89 7.94 -12.73
N SER A 124 -12.25 6.66 -12.50
CA SER A 124 -12.61 6.15 -11.18
C SER A 124 -11.45 6.26 -10.18
N PHE A 125 -10.25 5.80 -10.55
CA PHE A 125 -9.07 5.92 -9.70
C PHE A 125 -8.59 7.37 -9.56
N ALA A 126 -8.57 8.15 -10.66
CA ALA A 126 -8.18 9.55 -10.64
C ALA A 126 -9.05 10.36 -9.66
N SER A 127 -10.36 10.11 -9.63
CA SER A 127 -11.28 10.76 -8.69
C SER A 127 -10.90 10.51 -7.23
N GLN A 128 -10.47 9.29 -6.88
CA GLN A 128 -9.98 8.99 -5.52
C GLN A 128 -8.67 9.72 -5.20
N TYR A 129 -7.75 9.77 -6.16
CA TYR A 129 -6.49 10.50 -5.98
C TYR A 129 -6.74 11.99 -5.76
N VAL A 130 -7.63 12.60 -6.54
CA VAL A 130 -8.03 14.01 -6.36
C VAL A 130 -8.63 14.23 -4.97
N ALA A 131 -9.55 13.36 -4.53
CA ALA A 131 -10.12 13.43 -3.18
C ALA A 131 -9.04 13.35 -2.09
N LYS A 132 -8.08 12.43 -2.25
CA LYS A 132 -6.98 12.25 -1.29
C LYS A 132 -6.02 13.44 -1.25
N VAL A 133 -5.68 14.01 -2.41
CA VAL A 133 -4.85 15.22 -2.50
C VAL A 133 -5.57 16.40 -1.86
N MET A 134 -6.85 16.62 -2.18
CA MET A 134 -7.64 17.71 -1.61
C MET A 134 -7.70 17.62 -0.08
N MET A 135 -8.00 16.45 0.49
CA MET A 135 -8.01 16.27 1.95
C MET A 135 -6.63 16.55 2.56
N LYS A 136 -5.56 16.06 1.94
CA LYS A 136 -4.17 16.26 2.41
C LYS A 136 -3.76 17.74 2.37
N GLU A 137 -4.05 18.45 1.29
CA GLU A 137 -3.69 19.86 1.12
C GLU A 137 -4.40 20.76 2.13
N ASN A 138 -5.61 20.37 2.54
CA ASN A 138 -6.39 21.05 3.57
C ASN A 138 -6.07 20.56 5.01
N GLY A 139 -5.07 19.70 5.19
CA GLY A 139 -4.68 19.19 6.51
C GLY A 139 -5.73 18.30 7.19
N LEU A 140 -6.68 17.76 6.41
CA LEU A 140 -7.78 16.95 6.92
C LEU A 140 -7.42 15.46 6.89
N PRO A 141 -7.85 14.67 7.89
CA PRO A 141 -7.69 13.22 7.88
C PRO A 141 -8.48 12.61 6.71
N TYR A 142 -7.83 11.75 5.93
CA TYR A 142 -8.46 11.16 4.74
C TYR A 142 -9.29 9.93 5.07
N SER A 143 -10.59 10.00 4.78
CA SER A 143 -11.42 8.85 4.42
C SER A 143 -12.32 9.26 3.25
N ILE A 144 -12.65 8.34 2.34
CA ILE A 144 -13.53 8.66 1.21
C ILE A 144 -14.95 9.01 1.68
N ALA A 145 -15.40 8.45 2.80
CA ALA A 145 -16.68 8.76 3.41
C ALA A 145 -16.72 10.20 3.95
N SER A 146 -15.69 10.61 4.70
CA SER A 146 -15.55 11.98 5.21
C SER A 146 -15.44 12.99 4.06
N PHE A 147 -14.72 12.65 2.99
CA PHE A 147 -14.67 13.48 1.79
C PHE A 147 -16.05 13.62 1.14
N LYS A 148 -16.78 12.51 0.99
CA LYS A 148 -18.14 12.53 0.43
C LYS A 148 -19.08 13.41 1.26
N GLU A 149 -19.03 13.28 2.59
CA GLU A 149 -19.82 14.09 3.51
C GLU A 149 -19.48 15.58 3.39
N LEU A 150 -18.19 15.92 3.36
CA LEU A 150 -17.70 17.28 3.13
C LEU A 150 -18.25 17.87 1.82
N MET A 151 -18.16 17.12 0.72
CA MET A 151 -18.65 17.56 -0.59
C MET A 151 -20.17 17.70 -0.63
N ALA A 152 -20.91 16.78 0.00
CA ALA A 152 -22.36 16.84 0.06
C ALA A 152 -22.84 18.05 0.89
N SER A 153 -22.25 18.27 2.07
CA SER A 153 -22.59 19.39 2.95
C SER A 153 -22.26 20.73 2.31
N THR A 154 -21.10 20.86 1.68
CA THR A 154 -20.73 22.09 0.94
C THR A 154 -21.65 22.34 -0.25
N TYR A 155 -22.05 21.30 -0.98
CA TYR A 155 -23.01 21.42 -2.08
C TYR A 155 -24.39 21.87 -1.61
N ILE A 156 -24.94 21.26 -0.55
CA ILE A 156 -26.24 21.64 0.02
C ILE A 156 -26.20 23.09 0.53
N ALA A 157 -25.16 23.47 1.26
CA ALA A 157 -24.99 24.84 1.74
C ALA A 157 -24.99 25.85 0.58
N LYS A 158 -24.25 25.55 -0.49
CA LYS A 158 -24.23 26.38 -1.69
C LYS A 158 -25.63 26.51 -2.32
N LEU A 159 -26.35 25.40 -2.48
CA LEU A 159 -27.71 25.41 -3.03
C LEU A 159 -28.68 26.28 -2.21
N ILE A 160 -28.61 26.18 -0.87
CA ILE A 160 -29.43 27.01 0.03
C ILE A 160 -29.13 28.49 -0.21
N PHE A 161 -27.85 28.88 -0.22
CA PHE A 161 -27.45 30.27 -0.45
C PHE A 161 -27.88 30.79 -1.82
N ASP A 162 -27.72 29.98 -2.88
CA ASP A 162 -28.08 30.37 -4.25
C ASP A 162 -29.61 30.53 -4.40
N ARG A 163 -30.41 29.67 -3.74
CA ARG A 163 -31.88 29.68 -3.87
C ARG A 163 -32.54 30.73 -2.98
N CYS A 164 -32.03 30.94 -1.77
CA CYS A 164 -32.63 31.87 -0.81
C CYS A 164 -32.39 33.35 -1.14
N ARG A 165 -31.53 33.69 -2.12
CA ARG A 165 -31.22 35.07 -2.59
C ARG A 165 -30.80 36.08 -1.51
N SER A 166 -30.75 35.69 -0.25
CA SER A 166 -30.15 36.48 0.81
C SER A 166 -28.69 36.61 0.46
N ILE A 167 -28.19 37.83 0.20
CA ILE A 167 -26.76 38.09 0.06
C ILE A 167 -26.15 37.65 1.38
N PRO A 168 -25.56 36.46 1.44
CA PRO A 168 -25.26 35.90 2.73
C PRO A 168 -23.99 36.63 3.19
N ASN A 169 -23.97 37.04 4.46
CA ASN A 169 -22.91 37.91 4.96
C ASN A 169 -21.55 37.24 4.69
N ARG A 170 -20.83 37.73 3.67
CA ARG A 170 -19.62 37.08 3.13
C ARG A 170 -18.57 36.86 4.21
N LYS A 171 -18.48 37.77 5.19
CA LYS A 171 -17.56 37.64 6.32
C LYS A 171 -17.95 36.45 7.19
N PHE A 172 -19.23 36.34 7.54
CA PHE A 172 -19.76 35.25 8.36
C PHE A 172 -19.59 33.89 7.66
N ILE A 173 -19.97 33.77 6.38
CA ILE A 173 -19.75 32.52 5.64
C ILE A 173 -18.27 32.17 5.55
N SER A 174 -17.40 33.13 5.24
CA SER A 174 -15.96 32.83 5.16
C SER A 174 -15.41 32.36 6.49
N HIS A 175 -15.95 32.87 7.60
CA HIS A 175 -15.59 32.46 8.96
C HIS A 175 -16.11 31.06 9.25
N THR A 176 -17.40 30.81 9.02
CA THR A 176 -18.05 29.52 9.25
C THR A 176 -17.47 28.41 8.37
N ILE A 177 -17.13 28.69 7.10
CA ILE A 177 -16.42 27.74 6.23
C ILE A 177 -15.01 27.46 6.75
N LYS A 178 -14.29 28.48 7.23
CA LYS A 178 -12.97 28.30 7.84
C LYS A 178 -13.04 27.48 9.13
N GLU A 179 -14.06 27.70 9.96
CA GLU A 179 -14.27 26.96 11.21
C GLU A 179 -14.74 25.53 10.99
N LEU A 180 -15.73 25.30 10.11
CA LEU A 180 -16.28 23.96 9.84
C LEU A 180 -15.31 23.07 9.08
N PHE A 181 -14.51 23.64 8.17
CA PHE A 181 -13.71 22.86 7.24
C PHE A 181 -12.21 23.00 7.44
N GLY A 182 -11.76 23.83 8.40
CA GLY A 182 -10.33 24.06 8.67
C GLY A 182 -9.57 24.64 7.47
N TRP A 183 -10.28 25.18 6.47
CA TRP A 183 -9.71 25.66 5.21
C TRP A 183 -8.90 26.95 5.42
N HIS A 184 -7.67 26.81 5.90
CA HIS A 184 -6.64 27.82 5.72
C HIS A 184 -6.09 27.68 4.30
N ARG A 185 -6.42 28.64 3.42
CA ARG A 185 -5.59 28.85 2.23
C ARG A 185 -4.17 29.05 2.72
N LYS A 186 -3.26 28.13 2.39
CA LYS A 186 -1.83 28.43 2.46
C LYS A 186 -1.59 29.60 1.51
N ALA A 187 -1.14 30.72 2.06
CA ALA A 187 -0.56 31.78 1.24
C ALA A 187 0.60 31.16 0.46
N ALA A 188 0.63 31.41 -0.85
CA ALA A 188 1.74 31.06 -1.72
C ALA A 188 2.98 31.86 -1.33
#